data_AF-A0A7C7P2P5-F1
#
_entry.id   AF-A0A7C7P2P5-F1
#
_cell.length_a   1.000
_cell.length_b   1.000
_cell.length_c   1.000
_cell.angle_alpha   90.00
_cell.angle_beta   90.00
_cell.angle_gamma   90.00
#
_symmetry.space_group_name_H-M   'P 1'
#
loop_
_entity.id
_entity.type
_entity.pdbx_description
1 polymer ?
#
loop_
_entity_poly.entity_id
_entity_poly.type
_entity_poly.pdbx_seq_one_letter_code
_entity_poly.pdbx_strand_id
1 'polypeptide(L)' 'YSKFILPTIGKLFSKDKTAYKYLSESASVFPYGEALNNILRNIGFINVEDKPQTFGVATIYTASKQ' A
#
# COMPACT_ATOMS: atom_id res chain seq x y z
N TYR A 1 5.81 23.22 15.03
CA TYR A 1 4.96 22.95 13.85
C TYR A 1 3.90 21.84 14.06
N SER A 2 4.10 20.82 14.91
CA SER A 2 3.07 19.79 15.19
C SER A 2 1.79 20.24 15.90
N LYS A 3 1.74 21.44 16.50
CA LYS A 3 0.56 21.90 17.28
C LYS A 3 -0.68 22.23 16.44
N PHE A 4 -0.53 22.46 15.14
CA PHE A 4 -1.67 22.77 14.25
C PHE A 4 -2.07 21.60 13.34
N ILE A 5 -1.12 20.74 12.96
CA ILE A 5 -1.36 19.58 12.09
C ILE A 5 -2.09 18.47 12.85
N LEU A 6 -1.67 18.12 14.08
CA LEU A 6 -2.34 17.08 14.86
C LEU A 6 -3.83 17.32 15.12
N PRO A 7 -4.30 18.50 15.58
CA PRO A 7 -5.71 18.73 15.84
C PRO A 7 -6.56 18.84 14.56
N THR A 8 -5.98 19.27 13.43
CA THR A 8 -6.70 19.29 12.14
C THR A 8 -6.86 17.90 11.55
N ILE A 9 -5.81 17.07 11.58
CA ILE A 9 -5.99 15.66 11.21
C ILE A 9 -6.91 14.97 12.23
N GLY A 10 -6.80 15.26 13.55
CA GLY A 10 -7.76 14.92 14.62
C GLY A 10 -9.23 15.12 14.25
N LYS A 11 -9.54 16.32 13.78
CA LYS A 11 -10.89 16.74 13.37
C LYS A 11 -11.34 16.05 12.08
N LEU A 12 -10.43 15.76 11.17
CA LEU A 12 -10.69 14.98 9.94
C LEU A 12 -10.87 13.48 10.23
N PHE A 13 -10.02 12.89 11.10
CA PHE A 13 -10.08 11.51 11.61
C PHE A 13 -11.42 11.20 12.30
N SER A 14 -12.04 12.21 12.91
CA SER A 14 -13.35 12.04 13.57
C SER A 14 -14.51 11.87 12.59
N LYS A 15 -14.38 12.35 11.35
CA LYS A 15 -15.49 12.46 10.39
C LYS A 15 -15.57 11.35 9.35
N ASP A 16 -14.46 10.67 9.02
CA ASP A 16 -14.48 9.60 8.00
C ASP A 16 -13.73 8.34 8.45
N LYS A 17 -14.14 7.82 9.61
CA LYS A 17 -13.58 6.60 10.20
C LYS A 17 -13.73 5.39 9.28
N THR A 18 -14.76 5.36 8.43
CA THR A 18 -15.04 4.24 7.53
C THR A 18 -14.01 4.14 6.41
N ALA A 19 -13.65 5.26 5.76
CA ALA A 19 -12.65 5.25 4.68
C ALA A 19 -11.26 4.83 5.18
N TYR A 20 -10.84 5.32 6.36
CA TYR A 20 -9.57 4.92 6.96
C TYR A 20 -9.59 3.51 7.52
N LYS A 21 -10.72 3.05 8.07
CA LYS A 21 -10.91 1.65 8.46
C LYS A 21 -10.75 0.75 7.24
N TYR A 22 -11.42 1.06 6.14
CA TYR A 22 -11.27 0.33 4.88
C TYR A 22 -9.83 0.36 4.37
N LEU A 23 -9.16 1.51 4.38
CA LEU A 23 -7.75 1.63 3.99
C LEU A 23 -6.85 0.73 4.86
N SER A 24 -7.01 0.77 6.19
CA SER A 24 -6.21 -0.03 7.11
C SER A 24 -6.50 -1.52 6.97
N GLU A 25 -7.77 -1.90 6.87
CA GLU A 25 -8.18 -3.30 6.71
C GLU A 25 -7.69 -3.86 5.38
N SER A 26 -7.90 -3.14 4.27
CA SER A 26 -7.42 -3.57 2.95
C SER A 26 -5.90 -3.63 2.87
N ALA A 27 -5.18 -2.66 3.42
CA ALA A 27 -3.71 -2.68 3.45
C ALA A 27 -3.16 -3.86 4.25
N SER A 28 -3.82 -4.28 5.33
CA SER A 28 -3.36 -5.39 6.18
C SER A 28 -3.43 -6.76 5.51
N VAL A 29 -4.32 -6.93 4.52
CA VAL A 29 -4.53 -8.20 3.80
C VAL A 29 -3.99 -8.17 2.37
N PHE A 30 -3.57 -7.01 1.87
CA PHE A 30 -3.04 -6.89 0.52
C PHE A 30 -1.72 -7.67 0.38
N PRO A 31 -1.55 -8.53 -0.64
CA PRO A 31 -0.30 -9.24 -0.86
C PRO A 31 0.82 -8.26 -1.22
N TYR A 32 2.00 -8.45 -0.64
CA TYR A 32 3.17 -7.61 -0.89
C TYR A 32 4.46 -8.45 -0.98
N GLY A 33 5.53 -7.85 -1.50
CA GLY A 33 6.79 -8.48 -1.82
C GLY A 33 6.59 -9.69 -2.73
N GLU A 34 7.23 -10.79 -2.35
CA GLU A 34 7.22 -12.01 -3.15
C GLU A 34 5.83 -12.65 -3.30
N ALA A 35 4.91 -12.42 -2.35
CA ALA A 35 3.54 -12.89 -2.48
C ALA A 35 2.83 -12.24 -3.68
N LEU A 36 2.99 -10.93 -3.86
CA LEU A 36 2.45 -10.24 -5.04
C LEU A 36 3.20 -10.62 -6.32
N ASN A 37 4.53 -10.78 -6.24
CA ASN A 37 5.32 -11.23 -7.38
C ASN A 37 4.84 -12.58 -7.91
N ASN A 38 4.53 -13.52 -7.02
CA ASN A 38 4.00 -14.83 -7.39
C ASN A 38 2.63 -14.74 -8.05
N ILE A 39 1.75 -13.85 -7.59
CA ILE A 39 0.46 -13.59 -8.25
C ILE A 39 0.69 -13.08 -9.67
N LEU A 40 1.60 -12.12 -9.87
CA LEU A 40 1.94 -11.58 -11.19
C LEU A 40 2.50 -12.67 -12.12
N ARG A 41 3.39 -13.52 -11.64
CA ARG A 41 3.92 -14.66 -12.41
C ARG A 41 2.83 -15.67 -12.77
N ASN A 42 1.94 -16.00 -11.83
CA ASN A 42 0.87 -16.97 -12.05
C ASN A 42 -0.14 -16.53 -13.12
N ILE A 43 -0.36 -15.22 -13.28
CA ILE A 43 -1.26 -14.68 -14.32
C ILE A 43 -0.52 -14.34 -15.64
N GLY A 44 0.72 -14.80 -15.77
CA GLY A 44 1.51 -14.77 -17.00
C GLY A 44 2.32 -13.50 -17.24
N PHE A 45 2.55 -12.67 -16.21
CA PHE A 45 3.58 -11.63 -16.31
C PHE A 45 4.98 -12.22 -16.14
N ILE A 46 5.92 -11.65 -16.86
CA ILE A 46 7.36 -11.94 -16.85
C ILE A 46 8.14 -10.71 -16.40
N ASN A 47 9.45 -10.87 -16.15
CA ASN A 47 10.32 -9.81 -15.65
C ASN A 47 9.76 -9.10 -14.40
N VAL A 48 9.23 -9.88 -13.47
CA VAL A 48 8.60 -9.40 -12.24
C VAL A 48 9.68 -9.00 -11.22
N GLU A 49 9.67 -7.73 -10.83
CA GLU A 49 10.62 -7.15 -9.87
C GLU A 49 9.87 -6.23 -8.88
N ASP A 50 10.22 -6.31 -7.60
CA ASP A 50 9.75 -5.40 -6.56
C ASP A 50 10.87 -4.48 -6.05
N LYS A 51 10.55 -3.20 -5.88
CA LYS A 51 11.48 -2.14 -5.47
C LYS A 51 10.94 -1.44 -4.21
N PRO A 52 11.25 -1.94 -3.01
CA PRO A 52 10.77 -1.35 -1.76
C PRO A 52 11.35 0.06 -1.58
N GLN A 53 10.48 0.98 -1.17
CA GLN A 53 10.76 2.39 -0.90
C GLN A 53 10.54 2.66 0.59
N THR A 54 11.28 3.62 1.14
CA THR A 54 11.09 4.10 2.52
C THR A 54 11.00 2.93 3.52
N PHE A 55 11.99 2.03 3.51
CA PHE A 55 12.03 0.83 4.36
C PHE A 55 10.83 -0.13 4.22
N GLY A 56 10.18 -0.16 3.05
CA GLY A 56 9.07 -1.06 2.77
C GLY A 56 7.68 -0.50 3.11
N VAL A 57 7.57 0.80 3.44
CA VAL A 57 6.27 1.47 3.59
C VAL A 57 5.50 1.48 2.27
N ALA A 58 6.21 1.57 1.14
CA ALA A 58 5.64 1.44 -0.19
C ALA A 58 6.59 0.62 -1.06
N THR A 59 6.06 -0.08 -2.07
CA THR A 59 6.87 -0.88 -3.00
C THR A 59 6.40 -0.61 -4.42
N ILE A 60 7.35 -0.32 -5.31
CA ILE A 60 7.09 -0.20 -6.75
C ILE A 60 7.27 -1.58 -7.37
N TYR A 61 6.25 -2.08 -8.06
CA TYR A 61 6.33 -3.35 -8.80
C TYR A 61 6.42 -3.07 -10.29
N THR A 62 7.35 -3.75 -10.96
CA THR A 62 7.48 -3.71 -12.42
C THR A 62 7.37 -5.11 -12.97
N ALA A 63 6.58 -5.27 -14.02
CA ALA A 63 6.38 -6.53 -14.71
C ALA A 63 6.00 -6.26 -16.18
N SER A 64 6.19 -7.24 -17.06
CA SER A 64 5.86 -7.14 -18.49
C SER A 64 5.11 -8.40 -18.94
N LYS A 65 4.35 -8.31 -20.02
CA LYS A 65 3.65 -9.45 -20.63
C LYS A 65 4.04 -9.49 -22.10
N GLN A 66 4.32 -10.69 -22.62
CA GLN A 66 4.49 -10.89 -24.07
C GLN A 66 3.17 -10.69 -24.80
#